data_AF-A0A6L6XA21-F1
#
_entry.id   AF-A0A6L6XA21-F1
#
_cell.length_a   1.000
_cell.length_b   1.000
_cell.length_c   1.000
_cell.angle_alpha   90.00
_cell.angle_beta   90.00
_cell.angle_gamma   90.00
#
_symmetry.space_group_name_H-M   'P 1'
#
loop_
_entity.id
_entity.type
_entity.pdbx_description
1 polymer ?
#
loop_
_entity_poly.entity_id
_entity_poly.type
_entity_poly.pdbx_seq_one_letter_code
_entity_poly.pdbx_strand_id
1 'polypeptide(L)'
;MAAALAAAATLVPAAPTSAGGAAPPRAEASPVPAVGEERAVDVTLGSAGDQTRHEIRHPGAAYVKVHLARLSLAPGDRLTVADPAGREVHTYRADPTRGPAPRGDASFTRHGGTGFAAMSVDGDTAVVTLHTRKGRDSAATIDRYWRGYTQKEIDVKNPRSVCGADARRDAVCYKSSHPAQYAASRGVARMLKNGAGWCTAWRVGRGNHMMSNNHCVKNQAELDTIEVQFDYDCATCGGNDPRPGTKVGANALLRTSPALDFTLFNVDNFDRVTQFGTLFLETRAPIAGESTYIAGHGDTKPKRISIYEERDGGALCGVRNAQLGTEDVGYNCDTSGGNSGSPVLATSSHKVIALHWGGSCPNNIGTRMDKIYPQVQDLIDNRP
;
A
#
# COMPACT_ATOMS: atom_id res chain seq x y z
N MET A 1 79.25 -44.77 -6.83
CA MET A 1 78.68 -43.54 -6.25
C MET A 1 77.66 -42.99 -7.23
N ALA A 2 76.37 -43.20 -6.97
CA ALA A 2 75.28 -42.59 -7.73
C ALA A 2 74.24 -42.14 -6.71
N ALA A 3 74.03 -40.82 -6.63
CA ALA A 3 73.12 -40.19 -5.69
C ALA A 3 71.69 -40.22 -6.26
N ALA A 4 70.76 -40.80 -5.50
CA ALA A 4 69.33 -40.76 -5.79
C ALA A 4 68.71 -39.54 -5.09
N LEU A 5 68.04 -38.67 -5.87
CA LEU A 5 67.19 -37.61 -5.32
C LEU A 5 65.89 -38.21 -4.78
N ALA A 6 65.61 -38.00 -3.50
CA ALA A 6 64.30 -38.24 -2.90
C ALA A 6 63.50 -36.94 -2.93
N ALA A 7 62.38 -36.93 -3.67
CA ALA A 7 61.41 -35.84 -3.65
C ALA A 7 60.51 -35.98 -2.41
N ALA A 8 60.54 -35.00 -1.52
CA ALA A 8 59.64 -34.92 -0.38
C ALA A 8 58.31 -34.29 -0.83
N ALA A 9 57.23 -35.08 -0.84
CA ALA A 9 55.88 -34.56 -1.03
C ALA A 9 55.38 -33.92 0.26
N THR A 10 55.26 -32.59 0.28
CA THR A 10 54.59 -31.86 1.36
C THR A 10 53.08 -32.02 1.22
N LEU A 11 52.47 -32.82 2.10
CA LEU A 11 51.03 -32.86 2.30
C LEU A 11 50.57 -31.54 2.93
N VAL A 12 49.90 -30.70 2.15
CA VAL A 12 49.17 -29.53 2.68
C VAL A 12 47.89 -30.06 3.34
N PRO A 13 47.62 -29.78 4.63
CA PRO A 13 46.38 -30.20 5.24
C PRO A 13 45.23 -29.43 4.58
N ALA A 14 44.30 -30.17 3.97
CA ALA A 14 43.06 -29.60 3.48
C ALA A 14 42.28 -29.04 4.67
N ALA A 15 41.96 -27.74 4.62
CA ALA A 15 41.04 -27.12 5.58
C ALA A 15 39.71 -27.88 5.56
N PRO A 16 39.08 -28.15 6.72
CA PRO A 16 37.77 -28.78 6.73
C PRO A 16 36.79 -27.86 6.00
N THR A 17 36.31 -28.31 4.84
CA THR A 17 35.13 -27.75 4.21
C THR A 17 33.96 -27.97 5.16
N SER A 18 33.55 -26.93 5.88
CA SER A 18 32.28 -26.91 6.59
C SER A 18 31.17 -27.08 5.57
N ALA A 19 30.65 -28.30 5.49
CA ALA A 19 29.42 -28.59 4.78
C ALA A 19 28.29 -27.70 5.30
N GLY A 20 27.42 -27.28 4.39
CA GLY A 20 26.47 -26.19 4.56
C GLY A 20 25.58 -26.32 5.81
N GLY A 21 25.68 -25.31 6.66
CA GLY A 21 24.53 -24.93 7.48
C GLY A 21 23.49 -24.30 6.54
N ALA A 22 22.26 -24.83 6.54
CA ALA A 22 21.15 -24.16 5.87
C ALA A 22 21.03 -22.72 6.42
N ALA A 23 20.79 -21.75 5.53
CA ALA A 23 20.55 -20.38 5.96
C ALA A 23 19.39 -20.36 6.98
N PRO A 24 19.47 -19.53 8.03
CA PRO A 24 18.39 -19.44 9.01
C PRO A 24 17.07 -19.08 8.31
N PRO A 25 15.92 -19.54 8.86
CA PRO A 25 14.62 -19.25 8.28
C PRO A 25 14.43 -17.73 8.16
N ARG A 26 13.79 -17.33 7.06
CA ARG A 26 13.42 -15.92 6.83
C ARG A 26 12.56 -15.43 7.99
N ALA A 27 12.86 -14.24 8.49
CA ALA A 27 12.08 -13.66 9.59
C ALA A 27 10.63 -13.39 9.16
N GLU A 28 9.72 -13.39 10.14
CA GLU A 28 8.28 -13.18 9.89
C GLU A 28 7.98 -11.73 9.56
N ALA A 29 7.03 -11.53 8.64
CA ALA A 29 6.60 -10.20 8.24
C ALA A 29 5.96 -9.41 9.38
N SER A 30 6.15 -8.08 9.37
CA SER A 30 5.47 -7.23 10.34
C SER A 30 3.96 -7.32 10.18
N PRO A 31 3.18 -7.32 11.28
CA PRO A 31 1.74 -7.43 11.20
C PRO A 31 1.15 -6.20 10.49
N VAL A 32 0.05 -6.42 9.75
CA VAL A 32 -0.73 -5.33 9.17
C VAL A 32 -1.38 -4.53 10.32
N PRO A 33 -1.15 -3.21 10.42
CA PRO A 33 -1.72 -2.40 11.50
C PRO A 33 -3.25 -2.33 11.39
N ALA A 34 -3.91 -2.33 12.54
CA ALA A 34 -5.35 -2.09 12.63
C ALA A 34 -5.62 -0.58 12.62
N VAL A 35 -6.40 -0.13 11.64
CA VAL A 35 -6.61 1.31 11.36
C VAL A 35 -8.06 1.74 11.45
N GLY A 36 -8.96 0.79 11.70
CA GLY A 36 -10.37 1.03 11.83
C GLY A 36 -11.07 -0.21 12.37
N GLU A 37 -12.38 -0.12 12.45
CA GLU A 37 -13.22 -1.23 12.85
C GLU A 37 -14.57 -1.16 12.18
N GLU A 38 -15.22 -2.30 12.07
CA GLU A 38 -16.57 -2.43 11.56
C GLU A 38 -17.61 -2.05 12.63
N ARG A 39 -18.72 -1.50 12.15
CA ARG A 39 -19.91 -1.16 12.93
C ARG A 39 -21.14 -1.57 12.15
N ALA A 40 -22.06 -2.24 12.83
CA ALA A 40 -23.38 -2.56 12.28
C ALA A 40 -24.25 -1.30 12.25
N VAL A 41 -25.13 -1.24 11.25
CA VAL A 41 -26.21 -0.25 11.12
C VAL A 41 -27.35 -0.92 10.35
N ASP A 42 -28.57 -0.42 10.41
CA ASP A 42 -29.66 -0.92 9.56
C ASP A 42 -30.44 0.28 9.05
N VAL A 43 -30.15 0.66 7.81
CA VAL A 43 -30.74 1.84 7.16
C VAL A 43 -31.25 1.45 5.78
N THR A 44 -32.51 1.76 5.53
CA THR A 44 -33.14 1.63 4.21
C THR A 44 -33.49 3.00 3.66
N LEU A 45 -33.01 3.30 2.46
CA LEU A 45 -33.34 4.49 1.69
C LEU A 45 -34.29 4.14 0.54
N GLY A 46 -35.20 5.05 0.21
CA GLY A 46 -36.10 4.91 -0.95
C GLY A 46 -37.38 4.12 -0.64
N SER A 47 -37.81 3.24 -1.55
CA SER A 47 -39.19 2.74 -1.71
C SER A 47 -40.00 2.28 -0.50
N ALA A 48 -39.36 2.01 0.65
CA ALA A 48 -40.01 1.64 1.90
C ALA A 48 -39.57 2.47 3.13
N GLY A 49 -38.62 3.41 2.99
CA GLY A 49 -37.99 4.14 4.09
C GLY A 49 -38.34 5.63 4.19
N ASP A 50 -39.08 6.20 3.23
CA ASP A 50 -39.37 7.64 3.02
C ASP A 50 -38.14 8.59 2.95
N GLN A 51 -37.00 8.20 3.51
CA GLN A 51 -35.74 8.91 3.50
C GLN A 51 -34.96 8.60 2.22
N THR A 52 -34.44 9.64 1.58
CA THR A 52 -33.52 9.54 0.44
C THR A 52 -32.09 9.93 0.81
N ARG A 53 -31.85 10.36 2.05
CA ARG A 53 -30.55 10.79 2.55
C ARG A 53 -30.34 10.27 3.96
N HIS A 54 -29.18 9.72 4.24
CA HIS A 54 -28.76 9.32 5.58
C HIS A 54 -27.31 9.75 5.83
N GLU A 55 -27.03 10.16 7.07
CA GLU A 55 -25.71 10.59 7.51
C GLU A 55 -25.16 9.58 8.52
N ILE A 56 -24.02 8.97 8.19
CA ILE A 56 -23.27 8.08 9.07
C ILE A 56 -22.14 8.90 9.64
N ARG A 57 -22.26 9.27 10.92
CA ARG A 57 -21.30 10.11 11.62
C ARG A 57 -20.68 9.36 12.79
N HIS A 58 -19.36 9.34 12.84
CA HIS A 58 -18.60 8.78 13.95
C HIS A 58 -17.48 9.76 14.37
N PRO A 59 -17.75 10.66 15.34
CA PRO A 59 -16.87 11.78 15.65
C PRO A 59 -15.40 11.41 15.81
N GLY A 60 -14.53 12.14 15.11
CA GLY A 60 -13.07 11.95 15.15
C GLY A 60 -12.55 10.78 14.31
N ALA A 61 -13.39 10.02 13.62
CA ALA A 61 -12.93 9.00 12.69
C ALA A 61 -12.13 9.62 11.53
N ALA A 62 -11.02 8.96 11.15
CA ALA A 62 -10.19 9.42 10.04
C ALA A 62 -10.85 9.24 8.67
N TYR A 63 -11.75 8.26 8.55
CA TYR A 63 -12.56 7.99 7.37
C TYR A 63 -13.84 7.26 7.76
N VAL A 64 -14.81 7.24 6.86
CA VAL A 64 -16.00 6.36 6.93
C VAL A 64 -16.12 5.61 5.61
N LYS A 65 -16.27 4.28 5.67
CA LYS A 65 -16.48 3.42 4.49
C LYS A 65 -17.80 2.69 4.64
N VAL A 66 -18.71 2.86 3.68
CA VAL A 66 -20.09 2.39 3.80
C VAL A 66 -20.30 1.11 3.01
N HIS A 67 -20.90 0.10 3.62
CA HIS A 67 -21.35 -1.11 2.92
C HIS A 67 -22.83 -1.00 2.54
N LEU A 68 -23.14 -1.33 1.29
CA LEU A 68 -24.49 -1.48 0.78
C LEU A 68 -24.79 -2.96 0.59
N ALA A 69 -25.65 -3.52 1.44
CA ALA A 69 -26.15 -4.89 1.27
C ALA A 69 -26.98 -5.04 -0.01
N ARG A 70 -27.65 -3.96 -0.44
CA ARG A 70 -28.46 -3.93 -1.66
C ARG A 70 -28.47 -2.54 -2.27
N LEU A 71 -28.38 -2.49 -3.59
CA LEU A 71 -28.69 -1.30 -4.39
C LEU A 71 -29.63 -1.70 -5.53
N SER A 72 -30.77 -1.03 -5.63
CA SER A 72 -31.74 -1.17 -6.72
C SER A 72 -32.07 0.22 -7.24
N LEU A 73 -31.78 0.49 -8.51
CA LEU A 73 -31.97 1.81 -9.10
C LEU A 73 -32.89 1.71 -10.31
N ALA A 74 -33.90 2.58 -10.36
CA ALA A 74 -34.66 2.83 -11.56
C ALA A 74 -33.78 3.52 -12.63
N PRO A 75 -34.09 3.40 -13.92
CA PRO A 75 -33.32 4.05 -14.98
C PRO A 75 -33.16 5.56 -14.77
N GLY A 76 -31.91 6.03 -14.73
CA GLY A 76 -31.56 7.45 -14.59
C GLY A 76 -31.34 7.94 -13.15
N ASP A 77 -31.66 7.11 -12.15
CA ASP A 77 -31.36 7.38 -10.74
C ASP A 77 -29.90 7.05 -10.41
N ARG A 78 -29.45 7.51 -9.24
CA ARG A 78 -28.09 7.25 -8.74
C ARG A 78 -28.02 7.30 -7.23
N LEU A 79 -27.02 6.64 -6.66
CA LEU A 79 -26.63 6.79 -5.27
C LEU A 79 -25.28 7.48 -5.19
N THR A 80 -25.11 8.39 -4.23
CA THR A 80 -23.83 9.02 -3.90
C THR A 80 -23.45 8.75 -2.47
N VAL A 81 -22.18 8.45 -2.22
CA VAL A 81 -21.55 8.47 -0.89
C VAL A 81 -20.53 9.60 -0.91
N ALA A 82 -20.73 10.62 -0.07
CA ALA A 82 -19.94 11.85 -0.10
C ALA A 82 -19.53 12.31 1.29
N ASP A 83 -18.46 13.10 1.39
CA ASP A 83 -18.23 13.91 2.59
C ASP A 83 -19.26 15.06 2.67
N PRO A 84 -19.56 15.62 3.86
CA PRO A 84 -20.57 16.65 4.01
C PRO A 84 -20.34 17.91 3.15
N ALA A 85 -19.08 18.23 2.85
CA ALA A 85 -18.74 19.40 2.03
C ALA A 85 -18.72 19.11 0.52
N GLY A 86 -18.92 17.86 0.09
CA GLY A 86 -18.91 17.46 -1.32
C GLY A 86 -17.55 17.59 -2.01
N ARG A 87 -16.45 17.60 -1.24
CA ARG A 87 -15.07 17.59 -1.75
C ARG A 87 -14.68 16.22 -2.29
N GLU A 88 -15.30 15.17 -1.77
CA GLU A 88 -15.18 13.79 -2.18
C GLU A 88 -16.58 13.20 -2.38
N VAL A 89 -16.85 12.69 -3.59
CA VAL A 89 -18.16 12.13 -3.96
C VAL A 89 -17.97 10.87 -4.79
N HIS A 90 -18.45 9.75 -4.28
CA HIS A 90 -18.48 8.47 -4.98
C HIS A 90 -19.89 8.21 -5.53
N THR A 91 -20.02 8.12 -6.85
CA THR A 91 -21.32 7.97 -7.52
C THR A 91 -21.50 6.57 -8.09
N TYR A 92 -22.67 5.99 -7.88
CA TYR A 92 -23.11 4.69 -8.39
C TYR A 92 -24.44 4.85 -9.13
N ARG A 93 -24.47 4.50 -10.42
CA ARG A 93 -25.65 4.53 -11.30
C ARG A 93 -26.24 3.14 -11.54
N ALA A 94 -25.60 2.10 -11.01
CA ALA A 94 -26.10 0.73 -10.96
C ALA A 94 -25.50 0.02 -9.74
N ASP A 95 -26.02 -1.18 -9.40
CA ASP A 95 -25.33 -2.11 -8.49
C ASP A 95 -24.08 -2.66 -9.21
N PRO A 96 -22.86 -2.27 -8.79
CA PRO A 96 -21.64 -2.63 -9.49
C PRO A 96 -21.27 -4.11 -9.30
N THR A 97 -22.02 -4.86 -8.49
CA THR A 97 -21.83 -6.31 -8.32
C THR A 97 -22.62 -7.15 -9.33
N ARG A 98 -23.59 -6.55 -10.05
CA ARG A 98 -24.50 -7.27 -10.95
C ARG A 98 -24.18 -7.11 -12.43
N GLY A 99 -23.10 -6.43 -12.76
CA GLY A 99 -22.69 -6.17 -14.13
C GLY A 99 -21.60 -5.12 -14.22
N PRO A 100 -21.17 -4.74 -15.44
CA PRO A 100 -20.17 -3.70 -15.62
C PRO A 100 -20.67 -2.37 -15.07
N ALA A 101 -19.83 -1.70 -14.27
CA ALA A 101 -20.16 -0.38 -13.75
C ALA A 101 -20.25 0.65 -14.91
N PRO A 102 -21.28 1.51 -14.93
CA PRO A 102 -21.38 2.62 -15.88
C PRO A 102 -20.13 3.49 -15.91
N ARG A 103 -19.75 4.00 -17.09
CA ARG A 103 -18.56 4.85 -17.24
C ARG A 103 -18.64 6.07 -16.32
N GLY A 104 -17.58 6.27 -15.53
CA GLY A 104 -17.47 7.37 -14.56
C GLY A 104 -18.09 7.08 -13.20
N ASP A 105 -18.62 5.88 -12.97
CA ASP A 105 -18.95 5.44 -11.61
C ASP A 105 -17.67 5.28 -10.79
N ALA A 106 -17.81 5.45 -9.49
CA ALA A 106 -16.74 5.17 -8.55
C ALA A 106 -16.44 3.66 -8.52
N SER A 107 -15.21 3.32 -8.16
CA SER A 107 -14.85 1.93 -7.84
C SER A 107 -15.57 1.47 -6.55
N PHE A 108 -15.44 0.19 -6.23
CA PHE A 108 -16.01 -0.42 -5.04
C PHE A 108 -15.10 -1.56 -4.55
N THR A 109 -15.36 -2.05 -3.34
CA THR A 109 -14.70 -3.24 -2.78
C THR A 109 -15.74 -4.25 -2.32
N ARG A 110 -15.38 -5.54 -2.27
CA ARG A 110 -16.24 -6.64 -1.81
C ARG A 110 -15.72 -7.17 -0.49
N HIS A 111 -16.55 -7.13 0.55
CA HIS A 111 -16.17 -7.46 1.94
C HIS A 111 -16.90 -8.71 2.44
N GLY A 112 -16.97 -9.75 1.59
CA GLY A 112 -17.76 -10.94 1.85
C GLY A 112 -19.28 -10.68 1.89
N GLY A 113 -20.07 -11.75 1.74
CA GLY A 113 -21.52 -11.66 1.70
C GLY A 113 -22.05 -10.98 0.43
N THR A 114 -23.32 -10.59 0.45
CA THR A 114 -23.99 -9.90 -0.65
C THR A 114 -23.76 -8.39 -0.59
N GLY A 115 -23.64 -7.75 -1.75
CA GLY A 115 -23.49 -6.29 -1.85
C GLY A 115 -22.04 -5.85 -2.03
N PHE A 116 -21.79 -4.56 -1.78
CA PHE A 116 -20.48 -3.94 -1.96
C PHE A 116 -20.23 -2.83 -0.95
N ALA A 117 -18.97 -2.53 -0.68
CA ALA A 117 -18.60 -1.29 -0.01
C ALA A 117 -18.26 -0.21 -1.03
N ALA A 118 -18.83 0.97 -0.84
CA ALA A 118 -18.41 2.16 -1.54
C ALA A 118 -16.94 2.49 -1.19
N MET A 119 -16.25 3.27 -2.03
CA MET A 119 -14.96 3.83 -1.62
C MET A 119 -15.13 4.65 -0.33
N SER A 120 -14.13 4.64 0.54
CA SER A 120 -14.16 5.42 1.77
C SER A 120 -14.29 6.91 1.47
N VAL A 121 -14.87 7.68 2.40
CA VAL A 121 -14.77 9.14 2.42
C VAL A 121 -13.85 9.56 3.56
N ASP A 122 -12.93 10.48 3.29
CA ASP A 122 -12.01 10.99 4.31
C ASP A 122 -12.76 11.92 5.28
N GLY A 123 -12.52 11.74 6.58
CA GLY A 123 -13.22 12.45 7.66
C GLY A 123 -14.23 11.58 8.41
N ASP A 124 -14.92 12.21 9.37
CA ASP A 124 -15.69 11.51 10.39
C ASP A 124 -17.15 11.22 10.00
N THR A 125 -17.54 11.61 8.78
CA THR A 125 -18.93 11.60 8.33
C THR A 125 -19.04 11.20 6.86
N ALA A 126 -19.91 10.22 6.57
CA ALA A 126 -20.35 9.88 5.22
C ALA A 126 -21.84 10.22 5.04
N VAL A 127 -22.15 10.92 3.96
CA VAL A 127 -23.51 11.23 3.54
C VAL A 127 -23.89 10.33 2.38
N VAL A 128 -24.84 9.43 2.62
CA VAL A 128 -25.40 8.56 1.58
C VAL A 128 -26.69 9.18 1.07
N THR A 129 -26.75 9.47 -0.22
CA THR A 129 -27.93 10.10 -0.85
C THR A 129 -28.37 9.30 -2.07
N LEU A 130 -29.64 8.93 -2.09
CA LEU A 130 -30.35 8.36 -3.22
C LEU A 130 -31.03 9.48 -4.01
N HIS A 131 -30.58 9.71 -5.24
CA HIS A 131 -31.10 10.74 -6.13
C HIS A 131 -32.11 10.12 -7.09
N THR A 132 -33.40 10.45 -6.92
CA THR A 132 -34.49 9.91 -7.74
C THR A 132 -35.14 10.99 -8.61
N ARG A 133 -35.50 10.66 -9.86
CA ARG A 133 -36.05 11.66 -10.81
C ARG A 133 -37.57 11.80 -10.80
N LYS A 134 -38.33 10.82 -10.29
CA LYS A 134 -39.79 10.78 -9.98
C LYS A 134 -40.20 9.30 -9.80
N GLY A 135 -40.92 8.97 -8.73
CA GLY A 135 -41.31 7.58 -8.42
C GLY A 135 -40.48 6.94 -7.30
N ARG A 136 -41.02 5.89 -6.66
CA ARG A 136 -40.47 5.20 -5.49
C ARG A 136 -39.98 3.79 -5.85
N ASP A 137 -39.19 3.61 -6.92
CA ASP A 137 -38.74 2.26 -7.32
C ASP A 137 -37.25 2.01 -7.06
N SER A 138 -36.52 3.06 -6.67
CA SER A 138 -35.13 2.98 -6.24
C SER A 138 -35.05 2.76 -4.73
N ALA A 139 -34.18 1.85 -4.30
CA ALA A 139 -33.94 1.55 -2.90
C ALA A 139 -32.48 1.16 -2.65
N ALA A 140 -31.99 1.49 -1.46
CA ALA A 140 -30.67 1.07 -0.99
C ALA A 140 -30.76 0.62 0.48
N THR A 141 -30.01 -0.42 0.82
CA THR A 141 -29.91 -0.92 2.21
C THR A 141 -28.46 -0.87 2.64
N ILE A 142 -28.21 -0.21 3.77
CA ILE A 142 -26.91 -0.08 4.44
C ILE A 142 -26.99 -0.92 5.71
N ASP A 143 -26.12 -1.90 5.84
CA ASP A 143 -26.10 -2.86 6.95
C ASP A 143 -24.84 -2.74 7.83
N ARG A 144 -23.79 -2.09 7.31
CA ARG A 144 -22.56 -1.86 8.07
C ARG A 144 -21.73 -0.72 7.49
N TYR A 145 -20.82 -0.23 8.30
CA TYR A 145 -19.78 0.71 7.90
C TYR A 145 -18.49 0.43 8.66
N TRP A 146 -17.37 0.87 8.11
CA TRP A 146 -16.11 0.95 8.84
C TRP A 146 -15.83 2.39 9.20
N ARG A 147 -15.34 2.59 10.42
CA ARG A 147 -14.81 3.87 10.87
C ARG A 147 -13.30 3.75 11.01
N GLY A 148 -12.58 4.78 10.55
CA GLY A 148 -11.17 4.94 10.84
C GLY A 148 -10.94 5.24 12.32
N TYR A 149 -9.83 4.76 12.87
CA TYR A 149 -9.39 5.12 14.20
C TYR A 149 -8.91 6.58 14.25
N THR A 150 -9.11 7.20 15.40
CA THR A 150 -8.47 8.49 15.73
C THR A 150 -6.96 8.30 15.85
N GLN A 151 -6.18 9.38 15.75
CA GLN A 151 -4.72 9.30 15.96
C GLN A 151 -4.37 8.69 17.34
N LYS A 152 -5.12 9.05 18.39
CA LYS A 152 -4.92 8.50 19.74
C LYS A 152 -5.10 6.98 19.78
N GLU A 153 -6.11 6.46 19.07
CA GLU A 153 -6.33 5.02 18.99
C GLU A 153 -5.25 4.31 18.18
N ILE A 154 -4.77 4.94 17.11
CA ILE A 154 -3.62 4.45 16.34
C ILE A 154 -2.38 4.37 17.21
N ASP A 155 -2.07 5.41 17.99
CA ASP A 155 -0.89 5.44 18.85
C ASP A 155 -0.92 4.33 19.91
N VAL A 156 -2.11 3.96 20.39
CA VAL A 156 -2.31 2.87 21.37
C VAL A 156 -2.25 1.49 20.71
N LYS A 157 -2.93 1.32 19.56
CA LYS A 157 -3.08 0.01 18.90
C LYS A 157 -1.89 -0.37 18.03
N ASN A 158 -1.16 0.62 17.52
CA ASN A 158 -0.03 0.47 16.62
C ASN A 158 1.16 1.29 17.16
N PRO A 159 1.77 0.89 18.29
CA PRO A 159 2.88 1.63 18.86
C PRO A 159 3.99 1.84 17.83
N ARG A 160 4.51 3.07 17.76
CA ARG A 160 5.50 3.48 16.76
C ARG A 160 6.73 2.56 16.80
N SER A 161 7.18 2.15 15.62
CA SER A 161 8.43 1.39 15.43
C SER A 161 9.58 2.26 14.91
N VAL A 162 9.42 3.59 14.92
CA VAL A 162 10.49 4.52 14.56
C VAL A 162 11.51 4.59 15.67
N CYS A 163 12.77 4.47 15.28
CA CYS A 163 13.87 4.38 16.19
C CYS A 163 14.35 5.81 16.49
N GLY A 164 14.07 6.36 17.68
CA GLY A 164 14.63 7.66 18.08
C GLY A 164 13.90 8.83 17.43
N ALA A 165 14.64 9.81 16.89
CA ALA A 165 14.04 10.95 16.22
C ALA A 165 13.49 10.53 14.85
N ASP A 166 12.23 10.85 14.57
CA ASP A 166 11.58 10.51 13.30
C ASP A 166 12.15 11.37 12.16
N ALA A 167 12.86 10.75 11.24
CA ALA A 167 13.49 11.40 10.10
C ALA A 167 12.56 11.53 8.88
N ARG A 168 11.36 10.92 8.93
CA ARG A 168 10.40 11.00 7.83
C ARG A 168 9.82 12.40 7.74
N ARG A 169 9.60 12.87 6.52
CA ARG A 169 8.95 14.15 6.24
C ARG A 169 7.87 13.96 5.19
N ASP A 170 6.85 14.81 5.20
CA ASP A 170 5.79 14.80 4.18
C ASP A 170 6.41 14.91 2.79
N ALA A 171 5.87 14.19 1.81
CA ALA A 171 6.44 14.16 0.46
C ALA A 171 6.64 15.58 -0.12
N VAL A 172 5.69 16.49 0.15
CA VAL A 172 5.74 17.88 -0.31
C VAL A 172 6.95 18.66 0.21
N CYS A 173 7.52 18.31 1.38
CA CYS A 173 8.73 18.93 1.91
C CYS A 173 9.91 18.78 0.95
N TYR A 174 9.93 17.69 0.17
CA TYR A 174 11.01 17.35 -0.74
C TYR A 174 10.81 17.86 -2.16
N LYS A 175 9.66 18.48 -2.47
CA LYS A 175 9.28 18.91 -3.82
C LYS A 175 10.35 19.77 -4.51
N SER A 176 10.97 20.69 -3.77
CA SER A 176 12.02 21.57 -4.32
C SER A 176 13.44 21.06 -4.05
N SER A 177 13.70 20.50 -2.87
CA SER A 177 15.06 20.07 -2.48
C SER A 177 15.49 18.74 -3.12
N HIS A 178 14.54 17.85 -3.40
CA HIS A 178 14.76 16.48 -3.87
C HIS A 178 13.66 16.12 -4.90
N PRO A 179 13.60 16.86 -6.02
CA PRO A 179 12.48 16.79 -6.96
C PRO A 179 12.32 15.40 -7.61
N ALA A 180 13.40 14.65 -7.78
CA ALA A 180 13.35 13.30 -8.36
C ALA A 180 12.77 12.26 -7.39
N GLN A 181 13.13 12.33 -6.10
CA GLN A 181 12.54 11.51 -5.04
C GLN A 181 11.05 11.83 -4.86
N TYR A 182 10.70 13.12 -4.88
CA TYR A 182 9.30 13.55 -4.86
C TYR A 182 8.54 13.02 -6.08
N ALA A 183 9.08 13.15 -7.30
CA ALA A 183 8.46 12.65 -8.52
C ALA A 183 8.24 11.12 -8.47
N ALA A 184 9.24 10.35 -8.04
CA ALA A 184 9.13 8.90 -7.88
C ALA A 184 8.03 8.52 -6.85
N SER A 185 7.94 9.26 -5.74
CA SER A 185 6.94 9.01 -4.69
C SER A 185 5.49 9.20 -5.15
N ARG A 186 5.24 9.89 -6.27
CA ARG A 186 3.88 10.09 -6.80
C ARG A 186 3.23 8.77 -7.19
N GLY A 187 4.00 7.81 -7.70
CA GLY A 187 3.52 6.47 -8.06
C GLY A 187 3.19 5.56 -6.87
N VAL A 188 3.41 6.03 -5.63
CA VAL A 188 3.12 5.32 -4.38
C VAL A 188 1.74 5.72 -3.85
N ALA A 189 1.00 4.73 -3.36
CA ALA A 189 -0.38 4.85 -2.93
C ALA A 189 -0.61 4.19 -1.55
N ARG A 190 -1.56 4.76 -0.82
CA ARG A 190 -2.14 4.16 0.38
C ARG A 190 -3.02 2.98 -0.01
N MET A 191 -2.97 1.90 0.76
CA MET A 191 -3.79 0.70 0.53
C MET A 191 -4.64 0.39 1.78
N LEU A 192 -5.95 0.60 1.70
CA LEU A 192 -6.91 0.27 2.76
C LEU A 192 -7.44 -1.16 2.54
N LYS A 193 -7.12 -2.06 3.46
CA LYS A 193 -7.48 -3.48 3.42
C LYS A 193 -8.71 -3.75 4.28
N ASN A 194 -9.74 -4.35 3.69
CA ASN A 194 -10.94 -4.76 4.41
C ASN A 194 -11.55 -3.65 5.31
N GLY A 195 -11.41 -2.38 4.89
CA GLY A 195 -11.91 -1.22 5.64
C GLY A 195 -11.24 -0.96 6.99
N ALA A 196 -10.24 -1.76 7.41
CA ALA A 196 -9.71 -1.75 8.77
C ALA A 196 -8.21 -2.11 8.90
N GLY A 197 -7.55 -2.55 7.83
CA GLY A 197 -6.10 -2.76 7.76
C GLY A 197 -5.45 -1.80 6.78
N TRP A 198 -4.14 -1.60 6.88
CA TRP A 198 -3.44 -0.61 6.05
C TRP A 198 -2.07 -1.12 5.61
N CYS A 199 -1.79 -0.98 4.32
CA CYS A 199 -0.48 -1.19 3.72
C CYS A 199 -0.16 -0.09 2.70
N THR A 200 0.95 -0.23 1.99
CA THR A 200 1.35 0.62 0.87
C THR A 200 1.39 -0.21 -0.41
N ALA A 201 1.02 0.40 -1.54
CA ALA A 201 1.16 -0.18 -2.87
C ALA A 201 1.72 0.88 -3.84
N TRP A 202 2.20 0.47 -5.01
CA TRP A 202 2.77 1.40 -5.97
C TRP A 202 2.71 0.87 -7.40
N ARG A 203 2.68 1.78 -8.38
CA ARG A 203 2.65 1.45 -9.81
C ARG A 203 4.01 0.93 -10.28
N VAL A 204 4.02 -0.19 -10.98
CA VAL A 204 5.24 -0.84 -11.49
C VAL A 204 5.20 -1.02 -13.01
N GLY A 205 6.21 -0.51 -13.70
CA GLY A 205 6.32 -0.59 -15.16
C GLY A 205 5.24 0.20 -15.91
N ARG A 206 5.19 0.07 -17.24
CA ARG A 206 4.33 0.91 -18.10
C ARG A 206 2.85 0.53 -18.10
N GLY A 207 2.51 -0.69 -17.68
CA GLY A 207 1.15 -1.24 -17.72
C GLY A 207 0.29 -0.91 -16.49
N ASN A 208 -0.91 -1.51 -16.45
CA ASN A 208 -1.80 -1.50 -15.29
C ASN A 208 -1.33 -2.53 -14.26
N HIS A 209 -0.22 -2.22 -13.59
CA HIS A 209 0.38 -3.10 -12.60
C HIS A 209 0.71 -2.34 -11.32
N MET A 210 0.36 -2.96 -10.21
CA MET A 210 0.59 -2.51 -8.85
C MET A 210 1.38 -3.58 -8.10
N MET A 211 2.29 -3.16 -7.22
CA MET A 211 3.03 -4.05 -6.33
C MET A 211 2.77 -3.70 -4.86
N SER A 212 2.63 -4.73 -4.02
CA SER A 212 2.59 -4.67 -2.56
C SER A 212 3.10 -6.00 -1.98
N ASN A 213 3.01 -6.22 -0.66
CA ASN A 213 3.39 -7.49 -0.04
C ASN A 213 2.31 -8.58 -0.13
N ASN A 214 2.73 -9.85 -0.07
CA ASN A 214 1.82 -10.98 0.07
C ASN A 214 1.10 -10.95 1.42
N HIS A 215 1.78 -10.61 2.50
CA HIS A 215 1.15 -10.53 3.81
C HIS A 215 0.06 -9.44 3.89
N CYS A 216 0.11 -8.45 2.99
CA CYS A 216 -0.95 -7.47 2.81
C CYS A 216 -2.09 -7.97 1.92
N VAL A 217 -1.80 -8.80 0.91
CA VAL A 217 -2.81 -9.37 0.00
C VAL A 217 -2.37 -10.76 -0.44
N LYS A 218 -3.02 -11.80 0.10
CA LYS A 218 -2.60 -13.20 -0.11
C LYS A 218 -3.28 -13.88 -1.29
N ASN A 219 -4.47 -13.41 -1.67
CA ASN A 219 -5.32 -14.05 -2.65
C ASN A 219 -6.33 -13.03 -3.24
N GLN A 220 -7.09 -13.46 -4.25
CA GLN A 220 -8.08 -12.61 -4.91
C GLN A 220 -9.18 -12.12 -3.96
N ALA A 221 -9.66 -12.97 -3.04
CA ALA A 221 -10.71 -12.58 -2.10
C ALA A 221 -10.25 -11.45 -1.16
N GLU A 222 -8.99 -11.48 -0.74
CA GLU A 222 -8.39 -10.35 0.00
C GLU A 222 -8.20 -9.13 -0.89
N LEU A 223 -7.77 -9.33 -2.15
CA LEU A 223 -7.58 -8.26 -3.14
C LEU A 223 -8.90 -7.51 -3.40
N ASP A 224 -10.03 -8.22 -3.48
CA ASP A 224 -11.36 -7.63 -3.71
C ASP A 224 -11.77 -6.65 -2.59
N THR A 225 -11.14 -6.74 -1.41
CA THR A 225 -11.37 -5.83 -0.28
C THR A 225 -10.52 -4.56 -0.33
N ILE A 226 -9.61 -4.44 -1.30
CA ILE A 226 -8.59 -3.41 -1.35
C ILE A 226 -9.07 -2.16 -2.07
N GLU A 227 -8.94 -1.04 -1.35
CA GLU A 227 -9.02 0.31 -1.89
C GLU A 227 -7.61 0.90 -1.97
N VAL A 228 -7.24 1.38 -3.16
CA VAL A 228 -5.94 2.01 -3.43
C VAL A 228 -6.15 3.51 -3.61
N GLN A 229 -5.39 4.33 -2.89
CA GLN A 229 -5.50 5.79 -2.93
C GLN A 229 -4.17 6.45 -3.24
N PHE A 230 -4.11 7.09 -4.40
CA PHE A 230 -2.99 7.92 -4.82
C PHE A 230 -3.19 9.36 -4.34
N ASP A 231 -2.10 10.12 -4.29
CA ASP A 231 -2.10 11.57 -3.98
C ASP A 231 -2.74 11.90 -2.61
N TYR A 232 -2.72 10.94 -1.68
CA TYR A 232 -3.01 11.19 -0.26
C TYR A 232 -1.76 11.77 0.42
N ASP A 233 -1.44 13.01 0.04
CA ASP A 233 -0.26 13.75 0.43
C ASP A 233 -0.68 15.04 1.14
N CYS A 234 0.08 15.50 2.14
CA CYS A 234 -0.12 16.84 2.73
C CYS A 234 0.08 17.92 1.66
N ALA A 235 -0.79 18.93 1.66
CA ALA A 235 -0.64 20.08 0.76
C ALA A 235 0.52 20.99 1.19
N THR A 236 0.80 21.05 2.50
CA THR A 236 1.85 21.86 3.10
C THR A 236 2.81 20.98 3.89
N CYS A 237 4.12 21.27 3.84
CA CYS A 237 5.11 20.53 4.62
C CYS A 237 4.83 20.68 6.13
N GLY A 238 4.52 19.57 6.81
CA GLY A 238 4.14 19.57 8.23
C GLY A 238 2.74 20.12 8.50
N GLY A 239 1.93 20.35 7.47
CA GLY A 239 0.63 21.03 7.58
C GLY A 239 -0.50 20.18 8.15
N ASN A 240 -0.36 18.84 8.14
CA ASN A 240 -1.45 17.90 8.45
C ASN A 240 -2.73 18.18 7.64
N ASP A 241 -2.57 18.58 6.38
CA ASP A 241 -3.62 19.04 5.48
C ASP A 241 -3.70 18.16 4.22
N PRO A 242 -3.92 16.82 4.36
CA PRO A 242 -4.00 15.95 3.20
C PRO A 242 -5.19 16.30 2.31
N ARG A 243 -4.98 16.14 1.01
CA ARG A 243 -6.06 16.17 0.03
C ARG A 243 -6.74 14.80 -0.03
N PRO A 244 -8.01 14.71 -0.48
CA PRO A 244 -8.72 13.44 -0.61
C PRO A 244 -8.08 12.42 -1.57
N GLY A 245 -7.12 12.84 -2.41
CA GLY A 245 -6.45 11.95 -3.36
C GLY A 245 -7.37 11.33 -4.43
N THR A 246 -6.89 10.30 -5.11
CA THR A 246 -7.64 9.52 -6.11
C THR A 246 -7.75 8.07 -5.67
N LYS A 247 -8.99 7.60 -5.44
CA LYS A 247 -9.30 6.23 -5.02
C LYS A 247 -9.72 5.36 -6.21
N VAL A 248 -9.17 4.15 -6.28
CA VAL A 248 -9.53 3.08 -7.21
C VAL A 248 -9.59 1.75 -6.47
N GLY A 249 -10.41 0.82 -6.95
CA GLY A 249 -10.45 -0.55 -6.46
C GLY A 249 -9.34 -1.39 -7.08
N ALA A 250 -8.78 -2.33 -6.32
CA ALA A 250 -8.02 -3.41 -6.93
C ALA A 250 -8.95 -4.35 -7.72
N ASN A 251 -8.44 -4.97 -8.78
CA ASN A 251 -9.25 -5.78 -9.70
C ASN A 251 -8.76 -7.23 -9.75
N ALA A 252 -7.63 -7.52 -10.40
CA ALA A 252 -7.18 -8.89 -10.62
C ALA A 252 -5.80 -9.15 -10.03
N LEU A 253 -5.69 -10.24 -9.29
CA LEU A 253 -4.44 -10.80 -8.81
C LEU A 253 -3.70 -11.43 -9.98
N LEU A 254 -2.47 -10.98 -10.23
CA LEU A 254 -1.67 -11.46 -11.36
C LEU A 254 -0.61 -12.45 -10.92
N ARG A 255 0.07 -12.16 -9.80
CA ARG A 255 1.06 -13.06 -9.21
C ARG A 255 1.27 -12.74 -7.75
N THR A 256 1.53 -13.76 -6.94
CA THR A 256 1.88 -13.57 -5.54
C THR A 256 2.85 -14.65 -5.08
N SER A 257 3.71 -14.32 -4.12
CA SER A 257 4.64 -15.27 -3.51
C SER A 257 4.74 -15.01 -2.02
N PRO A 258 4.29 -15.96 -1.17
CA PRO A 258 4.57 -15.91 0.26
C PRO A 258 6.07 -15.97 0.57
N ALA A 259 6.84 -16.75 -0.20
CA ALA A 259 8.26 -16.95 0.02
C ALA A 259 9.10 -15.68 -0.22
N LEU A 260 8.67 -14.81 -1.14
CA LEU A 260 9.28 -13.52 -1.44
C LEU A 260 8.44 -12.33 -0.94
N ASP A 261 7.36 -12.62 -0.22
CA ASP A 261 6.40 -11.66 0.30
C ASP A 261 6.01 -10.53 -0.67
N PHE A 262 5.64 -10.87 -1.92
CA PHE A 262 5.15 -9.89 -2.88
C PHE A 262 3.80 -10.30 -3.49
N THR A 263 3.05 -9.29 -3.91
CA THR A 263 1.82 -9.43 -4.70
C THR A 263 1.83 -8.40 -5.83
N LEU A 264 1.61 -8.88 -7.05
CA LEU A 264 1.39 -8.11 -8.27
C LEU A 264 -0.09 -8.22 -8.66
N PHE A 265 -0.73 -7.07 -8.90
CA PHE A 265 -2.14 -6.99 -9.24
C PHE A 265 -2.40 -5.80 -10.18
N ASN A 266 -3.61 -5.70 -10.72
CA ASN A 266 -4.06 -4.54 -11.48
C ASN A 266 -5.22 -3.81 -10.76
N VAL A 267 -5.54 -2.59 -11.20
CA VAL A 267 -6.62 -1.78 -10.62
C VAL A 267 -7.71 -1.49 -11.64
N ASP A 268 -8.92 -1.24 -11.14
CA ASP A 268 -10.00 -0.64 -11.91
C ASP A 268 -9.70 0.83 -12.22
N ASN A 269 -10.40 1.37 -13.24
CA ASN A 269 -10.33 2.79 -13.58
C ASN A 269 -8.89 3.31 -13.75
N PHE A 270 -8.01 2.49 -14.33
CA PHE A 270 -6.57 2.74 -14.39
C PHE A 270 -6.19 4.12 -14.96
N ASP A 271 -6.94 4.62 -15.94
CA ASP A 271 -6.74 5.95 -16.52
C ASP A 271 -6.68 7.06 -15.47
N ARG A 272 -7.41 6.92 -14.35
CA ARG A 272 -7.44 7.90 -13.24
C ARG A 272 -6.11 7.98 -12.50
N VAL A 273 -5.29 6.94 -12.53
CA VAL A 273 -4.03 6.84 -11.77
C VAL A 273 -2.78 6.94 -12.64
N THR A 274 -2.93 6.92 -13.97
CA THR A 274 -1.81 7.04 -14.92
C THR A 274 -0.97 8.31 -14.73
N GLN A 275 -1.62 9.41 -14.37
CA GLN A 275 -1.02 10.74 -14.14
C GLN A 275 -0.03 10.81 -12.97
N PHE A 276 -0.01 9.81 -12.09
CA PHE A 276 0.87 9.77 -10.93
C PHE A 276 2.25 9.16 -11.22
N GLY A 277 2.50 8.73 -12.47
CA GLY A 277 3.76 8.09 -12.85
C GLY A 277 3.88 6.66 -12.33
N THR A 278 4.99 6.00 -12.67
CA THR A 278 5.26 4.60 -12.35
C THR A 278 6.71 4.44 -11.91
N LEU A 279 7.01 3.35 -11.23
CA LEU A 279 8.35 2.98 -10.81
C LEU A 279 8.86 1.79 -11.62
N PHE A 280 10.18 1.68 -11.70
CA PHE A 280 10.87 0.60 -12.41
C PHE A 280 11.75 -0.18 -11.44
N LEU A 281 11.89 -1.47 -11.68
CA LEU A 281 12.67 -2.38 -10.84
C LEU A 281 14.14 -2.31 -11.24
N GLU A 282 15.00 -2.30 -10.22
CA GLU A 282 16.41 -2.58 -10.38
C GLU A 282 16.60 -4.10 -10.48
N THR A 283 17.23 -4.57 -11.56
CA THR A 283 17.38 -6.00 -11.83
C THR A 283 18.72 -6.57 -11.35
N ARG A 284 19.60 -5.71 -10.84
CA ARG A 284 20.83 -6.09 -10.15
C ARG A 284 20.59 -6.28 -8.65
N ALA A 285 21.50 -7.00 -8.00
CA ALA A 285 21.55 -7.05 -6.55
C ALA A 285 21.78 -5.65 -5.95
N PRO A 286 21.24 -5.38 -4.73
CA PRO A 286 21.63 -4.20 -3.95
C PRO A 286 23.13 -4.17 -3.64
N ILE A 287 23.68 -2.97 -3.51
CA ILE A 287 25.10 -2.71 -3.23
C ILE A 287 25.23 -2.17 -1.82
N ALA A 288 26.13 -2.74 -1.02
CA ALA A 288 26.36 -2.26 0.35
C ALA A 288 26.82 -0.79 0.35
N GLY A 289 26.21 0.03 1.20
CA GLY A 289 26.51 1.45 1.32
C GLY A 289 25.88 2.35 0.26
N GLU A 290 25.17 1.82 -0.75
CA GLU A 290 24.47 2.70 -1.70
C GLU A 290 23.35 3.48 -1.00
N SER A 291 23.22 4.78 -1.31
CA SER A 291 22.19 5.62 -0.71
C SER A 291 20.80 5.26 -1.22
N THR A 292 19.84 5.17 -0.30
CA THR A 292 18.47 4.76 -0.57
C THR A 292 17.46 5.71 0.04
N TYR A 293 16.24 5.69 -0.48
CA TYR A 293 15.09 6.35 0.14
C TYR A 293 13.86 5.45 0.03
N ILE A 294 12.90 5.67 0.90
CA ILE A 294 11.62 4.96 0.91
C ILE A 294 10.48 5.96 0.97
N ALA A 295 9.45 5.73 0.17
CA ALA A 295 8.21 6.48 0.20
C ALA A 295 7.06 5.55 0.55
N GLY A 296 6.19 5.97 1.47
CA GLY A 296 5.10 5.12 1.93
C GLY A 296 4.14 5.82 2.88
N HIS A 297 3.18 5.05 3.39
CA HIS A 297 2.09 5.53 4.24
C HIS A 297 2.13 4.91 5.63
N GLY A 298 3.18 5.23 6.40
CA GLY A 298 3.32 4.81 7.80
C GLY A 298 2.45 5.60 8.78
N ASP A 299 2.13 4.98 9.92
CA ASP A 299 1.33 5.54 11.04
C ASP A 299 -0.08 5.96 10.66
N THR A 300 -0.64 5.41 9.58
CA THR A 300 -1.91 5.87 9.04
C THR A 300 -1.91 7.33 8.58
N LYS A 301 -0.73 7.85 8.22
CA LYS A 301 -0.56 9.26 7.82
C LYS A 301 -0.50 9.44 6.31
N PRO A 302 -0.65 10.70 5.84
CA PRO A 302 -0.33 11.07 4.47
C PRO A 302 1.09 10.66 4.09
N LYS A 303 1.36 10.59 2.80
CA LYS A 303 2.63 10.08 2.27
C LYS A 303 3.82 10.82 2.86
N ARG A 304 4.78 10.05 3.35
CA ARG A 304 6.08 10.56 3.80
C ARG A 304 7.20 9.86 3.08
N ILE A 305 8.34 10.55 2.99
CA ILE A 305 9.58 10.03 2.43
C ILE A 305 10.64 10.04 3.54
N SER A 306 11.38 8.94 3.69
CA SER A 306 12.61 8.89 4.49
C SER A 306 13.81 8.92 3.54
N ILE A 307 14.61 9.97 3.66
CA ILE A 307 15.87 10.20 2.91
C ILE A 307 17.07 10.21 3.87
N TYR A 308 16.87 10.69 5.10
CA TYR A 308 17.90 10.86 6.12
C TYR A 308 17.64 9.95 7.33
N GLU A 309 18.72 9.63 8.06
CA GLU A 309 18.70 8.91 9.33
C GLU A 309 19.27 9.82 10.43
N GLU A 310 18.41 10.24 11.35
CA GLU A 310 18.76 11.19 12.41
C GLU A 310 19.72 10.56 13.44
N ARG A 311 19.66 9.24 13.67
CA ARG A 311 20.61 8.53 14.55
C ARG A 311 22.03 8.55 14.01
N ASP A 312 22.18 8.67 12.69
CA ASP A 312 23.44 8.76 11.99
C ASP A 312 23.86 10.23 11.75
N GLY A 313 23.37 11.16 12.59
CA GLY A 313 23.70 12.57 12.51
C GLY A 313 23.09 13.29 11.31
N GLY A 314 21.98 12.79 10.77
CA GLY A 314 21.32 13.34 9.57
C GLY A 314 21.98 12.90 8.26
N ALA A 315 22.74 11.80 8.28
CA ALA A 315 23.30 11.19 7.07
C ALA A 315 22.19 10.64 6.16
N LEU A 316 22.50 10.47 4.87
CA LEU A 316 21.61 9.78 3.94
C LEU A 316 21.42 8.32 4.39
N CYS A 317 20.17 7.86 4.32
CA CYS A 317 19.87 6.45 4.48
C CYS A 317 20.52 5.63 3.37
N GLY A 318 20.78 4.35 3.63
CA GLY A 318 21.39 3.46 2.65
C GLY A 318 21.33 1.99 3.05
N VAL A 319 21.81 1.16 2.13
CA VAL A 319 21.94 -0.29 2.36
C VAL A 319 23.01 -0.54 3.42
N ARG A 320 22.61 -1.17 4.52
CA ARG A 320 23.49 -1.58 5.63
C ARG A 320 23.96 -3.03 5.50
N ASN A 321 23.11 -3.89 4.93
CA ASN A 321 23.47 -5.25 4.56
C ASN A 321 22.83 -5.61 3.22
N ALA A 322 23.63 -5.67 2.15
CA ALA A 322 23.16 -5.99 0.79
C ALA A 322 22.56 -7.39 0.64
N GLN A 323 22.88 -8.31 1.55
CA GLN A 323 22.41 -9.69 1.54
C GLN A 323 22.12 -10.15 2.96
N LEU A 324 20.91 -9.86 3.42
CA LEU A 324 20.38 -10.34 4.68
C LEU A 324 19.65 -11.67 4.43
N GLY A 325 20.33 -12.78 4.70
CA GLY A 325 19.83 -14.10 4.31
C GLY A 325 19.81 -14.29 2.79
N THR A 326 18.88 -15.12 2.29
CA THR A 326 18.83 -15.47 0.86
C THR A 326 18.12 -14.42 0.01
N GLU A 327 17.05 -13.83 0.53
CA GLU A 327 16.09 -13.04 -0.26
C GLU A 327 16.08 -11.55 0.06
N ASP A 328 16.62 -11.15 1.20
CA ASP A 328 16.38 -9.82 1.75
C ASP A 328 17.63 -8.94 1.77
N VAL A 329 17.40 -7.64 1.93
CA VAL A 329 18.38 -6.58 2.13
C VAL A 329 18.03 -5.81 3.40
N GLY A 330 19.05 -5.43 4.17
CA GLY A 330 18.95 -4.56 5.34
C GLY A 330 19.35 -3.12 5.01
N TYR A 331 18.57 -2.14 5.46
CA TYR A 331 18.80 -0.70 5.27
C TYR A 331 18.27 0.10 6.46
N ASN A 332 18.63 1.37 6.57
CA ASN A 332 18.33 2.22 7.74
C ASN A 332 17.40 3.41 7.45
N CYS A 333 16.57 3.35 6.40
CA CYS A 333 15.54 4.38 6.22
C CYS A 333 14.42 4.18 7.25
N ASP A 334 14.00 5.22 7.95
CA ASP A 334 12.87 5.16 8.90
C ASP A 334 11.56 4.69 8.25
N THR A 335 10.90 3.74 8.91
CA THR A 335 9.58 3.24 8.55
C THR A 335 8.71 3.04 9.79
N SER A 336 7.42 2.81 9.58
CA SER A 336 6.50 2.36 10.63
C SER A 336 5.34 1.54 10.08
N GLY A 337 4.49 1.02 10.97
CA GLY A 337 3.29 0.26 10.60
C GLY A 337 2.51 0.93 9.45
N GLY A 338 2.22 0.15 8.41
CA GLY A 338 1.58 0.61 7.17
C GLY A 338 2.55 0.80 6.00
N ASN A 339 3.88 0.84 6.25
CA ASN A 339 4.87 0.85 5.18
C ASN A 339 5.05 -0.51 4.49
N SER A 340 4.46 -1.60 4.99
CA SER A 340 4.45 -2.87 4.28
C SER A 340 4.02 -2.68 2.82
N GLY A 341 4.89 -3.08 1.90
CA GLY A 341 4.73 -2.97 0.45
C GLY A 341 5.35 -1.72 -0.15
N SER A 342 5.96 -0.85 0.66
CA SER A 342 6.61 0.37 0.19
C SER A 342 7.86 0.06 -0.65
N PRO A 343 8.10 0.81 -1.73
CA PRO A 343 9.30 0.66 -2.54
C PRO A 343 10.49 1.32 -1.85
N VAL A 344 11.60 0.58 -1.74
CA VAL A 344 12.92 1.11 -1.37
C VAL A 344 13.67 1.38 -2.66
N LEU A 345 14.07 2.63 -2.89
CA LEU A 345 14.65 3.08 -4.16
C LEU A 345 16.12 3.45 -4.00
N ALA A 346 16.94 3.07 -4.98
CA ALA A 346 18.31 3.58 -5.07
C ALA A 346 18.27 5.06 -5.47
N THR A 347 19.05 5.88 -4.78
CA THR A 347 19.10 7.34 -5.03
C THR A 347 19.71 7.65 -6.40
N SER A 348 20.63 6.81 -6.89
CA SER A 348 21.34 7.03 -8.16
C SER A 348 20.48 6.79 -9.40
N SER A 349 19.51 5.87 -9.33
CA SER A 349 18.69 5.46 -10.49
C SER A 349 17.20 5.75 -10.32
N HIS A 350 16.74 6.03 -9.09
CA HIS A 350 15.32 6.08 -8.72
C HIS A 350 14.54 4.80 -9.08
N LYS A 351 15.24 3.67 -9.25
CA LYS A 351 14.64 2.36 -9.40
C LYS A 351 14.49 1.67 -8.06
N VAL A 352 13.48 0.82 -7.95
CA VAL A 352 13.20 0.05 -6.74
C VAL A 352 14.20 -1.07 -6.62
N ILE A 353 14.93 -1.13 -5.50
CA ILE A 353 15.89 -2.20 -5.19
C ILE A 353 15.33 -3.22 -4.20
N ALA A 354 14.30 -2.85 -3.42
CA ALA A 354 13.65 -3.76 -2.49
C ALA A 354 12.20 -3.40 -2.17
N LEU A 355 11.43 -4.39 -1.72
CA LEU A 355 10.07 -4.26 -1.22
C LEU A 355 10.10 -4.33 0.31
N HIS A 356 9.80 -3.23 1.01
CA HIS A 356 9.78 -3.23 2.48
C HIS A 356 8.66 -4.15 2.99
N TRP A 357 8.98 -5.02 3.95
CA TRP A 357 8.01 -5.90 4.61
C TRP A 357 8.09 -5.89 6.14
N GLY A 358 9.17 -5.35 6.71
CA GLY A 358 9.35 -5.29 8.16
C GLY A 358 10.75 -4.85 8.56
N GLY A 359 11.09 -5.09 9.83
CA GLY A 359 12.39 -4.74 10.38
C GLY A 359 12.31 -4.46 11.88
N SER A 360 13.47 -4.23 12.47
CA SER A 360 13.60 -3.80 13.87
C SER A 360 14.74 -2.81 14.00
N CYS A 361 14.70 -1.93 14.98
CA CYS A 361 15.79 -1.00 15.20
C CYS A 361 17.14 -1.73 15.36
N PRO A 362 18.22 -1.34 14.65
CA PRO A 362 18.34 -0.17 13.78
C PRO A 362 18.16 -0.45 12.26
N ASN A 363 17.74 -1.64 11.85
CA ASN A 363 17.69 -2.04 10.44
C ASN A 363 16.28 -2.45 9.99
N ASN A 364 15.81 -1.78 8.95
CA ASN A 364 14.67 -2.21 8.17
C ASN A 364 15.07 -3.27 7.14
N ILE A 365 14.11 -4.10 6.77
CA ILE A 365 14.28 -5.25 5.90
C ILE A 365 13.33 -5.13 4.71
N GLY A 366 13.81 -5.51 3.54
CA GLY A 366 12.98 -5.63 2.35
C GLY A 366 13.46 -6.76 1.45
N THR A 367 12.53 -7.32 0.67
CA THR A 367 12.86 -8.36 -0.31
C THR A 367 13.48 -7.75 -1.53
N ARG A 368 14.60 -8.31 -1.98
CA ARG A 368 15.39 -7.74 -3.07
C ARG A 368 14.66 -7.85 -4.42
N MET A 369 14.74 -6.80 -5.22
CA MET A 369 14.09 -6.76 -6.54
C MET A 369 14.74 -7.70 -7.56
N ASP A 370 16.02 -8.05 -7.41
CA ASP A 370 16.65 -9.07 -8.26
C ASP A 370 16.11 -10.49 -8.00
N LYS A 371 15.38 -10.70 -6.89
CA LYS A 371 14.66 -11.94 -6.58
C LYS A 371 13.21 -11.91 -7.04
N ILE A 372 12.56 -10.75 -6.94
CA ILE A 372 11.17 -10.54 -7.38
C ILE A 372 11.08 -10.42 -8.91
N TYR A 373 11.97 -9.67 -9.56
CA TYR A 373 11.88 -9.38 -10.99
C TYR A 373 11.80 -10.64 -11.87
N PRO A 374 12.62 -11.70 -11.68
CA PRO A 374 12.49 -12.93 -12.45
C PRO A 374 11.10 -13.59 -12.33
N GLN A 375 10.41 -13.36 -11.22
CA GLN A 375 9.06 -13.85 -10.98
C GLN A 375 8.00 -13.01 -11.69
N VAL A 376 8.28 -11.83 -12.24
CA VAL A 376 7.23 -10.97 -12.84
C VAL A 376 7.62 -10.38 -14.20
N GLN A 377 8.83 -10.64 -14.69
CA GLN A 377 9.37 -10.08 -15.94
C GLN A 377 8.51 -10.36 -17.18
N ASP A 378 7.71 -11.44 -17.17
CA ASP A 378 6.77 -11.79 -18.23
C ASP A 378 5.48 -10.95 -18.21
N LEU A 379 5.22 -10.24 -17.10
CA LEU A 379 4.01 -9.45 -16.87
C LEU A 379 4.26 -7.95 -16.95
N ILE A 380 5.47 -7.48 -16.64
CA ILE A 380 5.77 -6.04 -16.53
C ILE A 380 6.70 -5.54 -17.64
N ASP A 381 6.37 -4.39 -18.25
CA ASP A 381 7.33 -3.65 -19.08
C ASP A 381 8.20 -2.75 -18.18
N ASN A 382 9.40 -3.25 -17.87
CA ASN A 382 10.36 -2.62 -16.96
C ASN A 382 11.31 -1.61 -17.62
N ARG A 383 10.98 -1.08 -18.82
CA ARG A 383 11.81 -0.09 -19.52
C ARG A 383 11.36 1.34 -19.19
N PRO A 384 12.24 2.18 -18.61
CA PRO A 384 11.94 3.57 -18.24
C PRO A 384 11.39 4.43 -19.37
#